data_AF-A0AAQ3U8P1-F1
#
_entry.id   AF-A0AAQ3U8P1-F1
#
_cell.length_a   1.000
_cell.length_b   1.000
_cell.length_c   1.000
_cell.angle_alpha   90.00
_cell.angle_beta   90.00
_cell.angle_gamma   90.00
#
_symmetry.space_group_name_H-M   'P 1'
#
loop_
_entity.id
_entity.type
_entity.pdbx_description
1 polymer ?
#
loop_
_entity_poly.entity_id
_entity_poly.type
_entity_poly.pdbx_seq_one_letter_code
_entity_poly.pdbx_strand_id
1 'polypeptide(L)'
;MALVRKYGKPNIFITMTCNPNWDEIKRELLPGQTPQDCPDLVDRVFHAKLQELKKKLTKEDILGKNKYKLTCTEQYDLLISAEIPNKKKYPRLHKMVLMHMTHGPCGTLNPLCPCTKDRGTCKNHYPWPYSETTLQGKDLYPIYRRRENGRKEPVRGAEQDNRWVVPYNPYLLRLFNCHINVEACGSIKAVKYLFKYIYKGHDRASAAVREGNKADGDVDEIKQYRDARWVTPPEALWRIYGFDLSQNSPPVMQLQLHLPNMHMVSFHEC
;
A
#
# COMPACT_ATOMS: atom_id res chain seq x y z
N MET A 1 -5.34 -4.47 -22.04
CA MET A 1 -4.46 -5.44 -22.75
C MET A 1 -3.16 -4.84 -23.27
N ALA A 2 -3.12 -3.55 -23.67
CA ALA A 2 -1.92 -2.89 -24.21
C ALA A 2 -0.65 -3.03 -23.35
N LEU A 3 -0.76 -2.92 -22.02
CA LEU A 3 0.38 -3.10 -21.10
C LEU A 3 1.01 -4.50 -21.19
N VAL A 4 0.19 -5.55 -21.19
CA VAL A 4 0.67 -6.94 -21.34
C VAL A 4 1.26 -7.17 -22.72
N ARG A 5 0.66 -6.56 -23.76
CA ARG A 5 1.19 -6.64 -25.13
C ARG A 5 2.55 -5.96 -25.25
N LYS A 6 2.77 -4.83 -24.55
CA LYS A 6 4.01 -4.05 -24.61
C LYS A 6 5.12 -4.60 -23.70
N TYR A 7 4.78 -5.00 -22.48
CA TYR A 7 5.76 -5.35 -21.43
C TYR A 7 5.72 -6.83 -21.02
N GLY A 8 4.84 -7.62 -21.64
CA GLY A 8 4.60 -9.01 -21.26
C GLY A 8 3.75 -9.13 -19.99
N LYS A 9 3.47 -10.38 -19.60
CA LYS A 9 2.78 -10.67 -18.34
C LYS A 9 3.73 -10.38 -17.16
N PRO A 10 3.25 -9.77 -16.06
CA PRO A 10 4.05 -9.65 -14.84
C PRO A 10 4.44 -11.05 -14.32
N ASN A 11 5.43 -11.10 -13.42
CA ASN A 11 5.87 -12.34 -12.76
C ASN A 11 5.55 -12.39 -11.28
N ILE A 12 5.66 -11.24 -10.61
CA ILE A 12 5.46 -11.10 -9.19
C ILE A 12 4.60 -9.84 -8.99
N PHE A 13 3.68 -9.93 -8.05
CA PHE A 13 2.89 -8.82 -7.55
C PHE A 13 3.30 -8.57 -6.09
N ILE A 14 3.72 -7.35 -5.77
CA ILE A 14 4.18 -6.97 -4.43
C ILE A 14 3.25 -5.91 -3.89
N THR A 15 2.74 -6.12 -2.68
CA THR A 15 2.00 -5.10 -1.93
C THR A 15 2.73 -4.83 -0.63
N MET A 16 3.16 -3.58 -0.44
CA MET A 16 3.87 -3.12 0.75
C MET A 16 3.00 -2.10 1.49
N THR A 17 2.83 -2.31 2.78
CA THR A 17 2.07 -1.41 3.65
C THR A 17 3.05 -0.65 4.54
N CYS A 18 2.89 0.67 4.65
CA CYS A 18 3.70 1.48 5.56
C CYS A 18 3.64 0.93 6.99
N ASN A 19 4.80 0.83 7.65
CA ASN A 19 4.85 0.52 9.07
C ASN A 19 4.99 1.82 9.88
N PRO A 20 3.96 2.25 10.64
CA PRO A 20 4.04 3.43 11.48
C PRO A 20 5.12 3.33 12.57
N ASN A 21 5.64 2.12 12.83
CA ASN A 21 6.68 1.89 13.81
C ASN A 21 8.11 1.98 13.28
N TRP A 22 8.33 2.42 12.04
CA TRP A 22 9.69 2.66 11.54
C TRP A 22 10.40 3.74 12.37
N ASP A 23 11.70 3.51 12.62
CA ASP A 23 12.49 4.39 13.48
C ASP A 23 12.62 5.80 12.89
N GLU A 24 12.60 5.92 11.57
CA GLU A 24 12.59 7.20 10.85
C GLU A 24 11.31 8.01 11.14
N ILE A 25 10.16 7.36 11.36
CA ILE A 25 8.93 8.04 11.75
C ILE A 25 8.99 8.39 13.23
N LYS A 26 9.29 7.41 14.09
CA LYS A 26 9.25 7.59 15.55
C LYS A 26 10.19 8.69 16.07
N ARG A 27 11.35 8.86 15.42
CA ARG A 27 12.35 9.85 15.81
C ARG A 27 11.92 11.29 15.56
N GLU A 28 11.08 11.50 14.54
CA GLU A 28 10.66 12.83 14.10
C GLU A 28 9.31 13.25 14.73
N LEU A 29 8.62 12.34 15.42
CA LEU A 29 7.40 12.67 16.15
C LEU A 29 7.73 13.41 17.45
N LEU A 30 7.01 14.51 17.70
CA LEU A 30 7.08 15.24 18.96
C LEU A 30 6.38 14.46 20.09
N PRO A 31 6.70 14.74 21.36
CA PRO A 31 6.02 14.11 22.50
C PRO A 31 4.50 14.25 22.40
N GLY A 32 3.79 13.12 22.47
CA GLY A 32 2.32 13.06 22.37
C GLY A 32 1.76 12.95 20.96
N GLN A 33 2.58 13.12 19.91
CA GLN A 33 2.14 12.91 18.53
C GLN A 33 2.11 11.43 18.14
N THR A 34 1.19 11.10 17.25
CA THR A 34 1.10 9.81 16.57
C THR A 34 1.42 9.97 15.08
N PRO A 35 1.81 8.89 14.38
CA PRO A 35 2.03 8.92 12.93
C PRO A 35 0.83 9.47 12.13
N GLN A 36 -0.39 9.31 12.65
CA GLN A 36 -1.61 9.83 12.03
C GLN A 36 -1.70 11.35 12.06
N ASP A 37 -1.04 11.99 13.03
CA ASP A 37 -1.00 13.45 13.18
C ASP A 37 0.02 14.11 12.24
N CYS A 38 0.93 13.33 11.65
CA CYS A 38 1.97 13.79 10.73
C CYS A 38 1.97 12.97 9.42
N PRO A 39 0.90 13.02 8.62
CA PRO A 39 0.77 12.20 7.41
C PRO A 39 1.87 12.49 6.38
N ASP A 40 2.33 13.74 6.29
CA ASP A 40 3.43 14.15 5.41
C ASP A 40 4.77 13.47 5.78
N LEU A 41 5.08 13.37 7.07
CA LEU A 41 6.25 12.62 7.56
C LEU A 41 6.15 11.15 7.18
N VAL A 42 4.99 10.53 7.44
CA VAL A 42 4.75 9.12 7.11
C VAL A 42 4.92 8.86 5.61
N ASP A 43 4.36 9.73 4.77
CA ASP A 43 4.43 9.60 3.32
C ASP A 43 5.83 9.83 2.77
N ARG A 44 6.60 10.76 3.35
CA ARG A 44 8.02 10.96 2.99
C ARG A 44 8.86 9.73 3.31
N VAL A 45 8.69 9.15 4.50
CA VAL A 45 9.39 7.92 4.89
C VAL A 45 8.96 6.76 4.00
N PHE A 46 7.66 6.58 3.76
CA PHE A 46 7.15 5.54 2.87
C PHE A 46 7.68 5.70 1.45
N HIS A 47 7.71 6.91 0.92
CA HIS A 47 8.29 7.21 -0.39
C HIS A 47 9.76 6.80 -0.45
N ALA A 48 10.57 7.15 0.56
CA ALA A 48 11.97 6.75 0.61
C ALA A 48 12.13 5.22 0.59
N LYS A 49 11.34 4.49 1.41
CA LYS A 49 11.34 3.02 1.43
C LYS A 49 10.88 2.42 0.10
N LEU A 50 9.91 3.05 -0.57
CA LEU A 50 9.45 2.64 -1.90
C LEU A 50 10.55 2.81 -2.95
N GLN A 51 11.31 3.91 -2.92
CA GLN A 51 12.44 4.10 -3.83
C GLN A 51 13.55 3.07 -3.57
N GLU A 52 13.81 2.75 -2.30
CA GLU A 52 14.74 1.67 -1.94
C GLU A 52 14.26 0.31 -2.49
N LEU A 53 12.97 -0.03 -2.30
CA LEU A 53 12.39 -1.25 -2.85
C LEU A 53 12.56 -1.30 -4.38
N LYS A 54 12.24 -0.21 -5.08
CA LYS A 54 12.43 -0.11 -6.54
C LYS A 54 13.88 -0.31 -6.94
N LYS A 55 14.83 0.29 -6.22
CA LYS A 55 16.27 0.11 -6.46
C LYS A 55 16.68 -1.36 -6.28
N LYS A 56 16.31 -1.98 -5.15
CA LYS A 56 16.61 -3.39 -4.86
C LYS A 56 16.08 -4.30 -5.96
N LEU A 57 14.84 -4.08 -6.41
CA LEU A 57 14.20 -4.91 -7.43
C LEU A 57 14.79 -4.72 -8.84
N THR A 58 15.17 -3.49 -9.22
CA THR A 58 15.52 -3.16 -10.61
C THR A 58 17.02 -3.04 -10.88
N LYS A 59 17.82 -2.77 -9.86
CA LYS A 59 19.28 -2.62 -9.97
C LYS A 59 20.07 -3.74 -9.30
N GLU A 60 19.53 -4.32 -8.24
CA GLU A 60 20.20 -5.39 -7.48
C GLU A 60 19.61 -6.78 -7.76
N ASP A 61 18.57 -6.88 -8.61
CA ASP A 61 17.96 -8.13 -9.05
C ASP A 61 17.63 -9.12 -7.91
N ILE A 62 17.21 -8.62 -6.74
CA ILE A 62 17.03 -9.44 -5.52
C ILE A 62 15.99 -10.56 -5.67
N LEU A 63 15.08 -10.45 -6.66
CA LEU A 63 14.08 -11.47 -7.01
C LEU A 63 14.37 -12.11 -8.39
N GLY A 64 15.60 -11.97 -8.89
CA GLY A 64 16.00 -12.35 -10.23
C GLY A 64 15.89 -11.22 -11.25
N LYS A 65 16.59 -11.37 -12.37
CA LYS A 65 16.56 -10.40 -13.47
C LYS A 65 15.20 -10.41 -14.15
N ASN A 66 14.68 -9.21 -14.46
CA ASN A 66 13.41 -9.00 -15.18
C ASN A 66 13.26 -9.77 -16.50
N LYS A 67 14.37 -10.22 -17.10
CA LYS A 67 14.37 -11.00 -18.36
C LYS A 67 13.89 -12.45 -18.15
N TYR A 68 14.01 -13.01 -16.96
CA TYR A 68 13.64 -14.40 -16.70
C TYR A 68 12.24 -14.50 -16.13
N LYS A 69 11.40 -15.30 -16.79
CA LYS A 69 10.09 -15.65 -16.27
C LYS A 69 10.25 -16.78 -15.26
N LEU A 70 9.60 -16.64 -14.11
CA LEU A 70 9.39 -17.76 -13.20
C LEU A 70 8.38 -18.70 -13.86
N THR A 71 8.80 -19.92 -14.16
CA THR A 71 8.04 -20.88 -14.99
C THR A 71 7.64 -22.14 -14.23
N CYS A 72 8.24 -22.41 -13.07
CA CYS A 72 7.91 -23.59 -12.26
C CYS A 72 7.74 -23.26 -10.77
N THR A 73 7.13 -24.20 -10.07
CA THR A 73 6.71 -24.08 -8.67
C THR A 73 7.90 -24.02 -7.72
N GLU A 74 9.00 -24.69 -8.05
CA GLU A 74 10.24 -24.71 -7.27
C GLU A 74 10.89 -23.33 -7.26
N GLN A 75 10.82 -22.60 -8.37
CA GLN A 75 11.33 -21.23 -8.45
C GLN A 75 10.51 -20.27 -7.58
N TYR A 76 9.19 -20.47 -7.47
CA TYR A 76 8.37 -19.69 -6.54
C TYR A 76 8.79 -19.94 -5.09
N ASP A 77 9.01 -21.20 -4.73
CA ASP A 77 9.39 -21.62 -3.38
C ASP A 77 10.75 -21.09 -2.91
N LEU A 78 11.65 -20.75 -3.85
CA LEU A 78 12.92 -20.10 -3.54
C LEU A 78 12.76 -18.62 -3.15
N LEU A 79 11.71 -17.97 -3.65
CA LEU A 79 11.49 -16.53 -3.49
C LEU A 79 10.37 -16.21 -2.50
N ILE A 80 9.37 -17.07 -2.39
CA ILE A 80 8.13 -16.83 -1.66
C ILE A 80 7.92 -17.95 -0.66
N SER A 81 7.67 -17.57 0.58
CA SER A 81 7.25 -18.47 1.64
C SER A 81 5.87 -18.07 2.13
N ALA A 82 5.06 -19.08 2.46
CA ALA A 82 3.80 -18.91 3.17
C ALA A 82 3.80 -19.73 4.47
N GLU A 83 4.98 -19.89 5.09
CA GLU A 83 5.18 -20.70 6.29
C GLU A 83 5.76 -19.85 7.43
N ILE A 84 5.43 -20.22 8.67
CA ILE A 84 6.04 -19.70 9.89
C ILE A 84 7.47 -20.28 9.98
N PRO A 85 8.52 -19.43 10.00
CA PRO A 85 9.91 -19.88 10.10
C PRO A 85 10.18 -20.68 11.37
N ASN A 86 11.22 -21.51 11.39
CA ASN A 86 11.62 -22.17 12.64
C ASN A 86 12.14 -21.12 13.67
N LYS A 87 11.49 -21.05 14.84
CA LYS A 87 11.84 -20.11 15.92
C LYS A 87 13.28 -20.24 16.43
N LYS A 88 13.81 -21.46 16.52
CA LYS A 88 15.19 -21.71 16.98
C LYS A 88 16.22 -21.30 15.93
N LYS A 89 15.95 -21.57 14.65
CA LYS A 89 16.89 -21.28 13.54
C LYS A 89 16.86 -19.82 13.11
N TYR A 90 15.67 -19.21 13.08
CA TYR A 90 15.44 -17.86 12.57
C TYR A 90 14.55 -17.03 13.51
N PRO A 91 14.99 -16.75 14.75
CA PRO A 91 14.14 -16.12 15.77
C PRO A 91 13.61 -14.75 15.36
N ARG A 92 14.44 -13.94 14.69
CA ARG A 92 14.03 -12.60 14.22
C ARG A 92 12.97 -12.69 13.13
N LEU A 93 13.21 -13.51 12.09
CA LEU A 93 12.25 -13.68 10.99
C LEU A 93 10.94 -14.29 11.50
N HIS A 94 10.99 -15.25 12.42
CA HIS A 94 9.81 -15.83 13.07
C HIS A 94 8.94 -14.74 13.71
N LYS A 95 9.53 -13.87 14.55
CA LYS A 95 8.81 -12.74 15.17
C LYS A 95 8.19 -11.81 14.12
N MET A 96 8.94 -11.49 13.06
CA MET A 96 8.46 -10.60 12.00
C MET A 96 7.29 -11.21 11.23
N VAL A 97 7.33 -12.52 10.97
CA VAL A 97 6.23 -13.22 10.27
C VAL A 97 4.97 -13.22 11.13
N LEU A 98 5.08 -13.53 12.43
CA LEU A 98 3.92 -13.48 13.33
C LEU A 98 3.34 -12.07 13.46
N MET A 99 4.20 -11.04 13.43
CA MET A 99 3.78 -9.65 13.57
C MET A 99 3.15 -9.07 12.29
N HIS A 100 3.76 -9.34 11.14
CA HIS A 100 3.45 -8.66 9.88
C HIS A 100 2.84 -9.53 8.81
N MET A 101 3.08 -10.84 8.84
CA MET A 101 2.71 -11.77 7.76
C MET A 101 1.73 -12.85 8.21
N THR A 102 1.11 -12.75 9.38
CA THR A 102 0.02 -13.65 9.77
C THR A 102 -1.31 -12.91 9.70
N HIS A 103 -2.25 -13.45 8.93
CA HIS A 103 -3.62 -12.95 8.88
C HIS A 103 -4.25 -13.10 10.27
N GLY A 104 -4.79 -12.01 10.81
CA GLY A 104 -5.44 -12.04 12.12
C GLY A 104 -6.63 -13.02 12.16
N PRO A 105 -7.08 -13.42 13.36
CA PRO A 105 -8.24 -14.28 13.50
C PRO A 105 -9.44 -13.65 12.79
N CYS A 106 -10.11 -14.47 11.97
CA CYS A 106 -11.29 -14.12 11.19
C CYS A 106 -12.20 -15.34 11.06
N GLY A 107 -13.34 -15.19 10.39
CA GLY A 107 -14.28 -16.29 10.21
C GLY A 107 -14.90 -16.69 11.54
N THR A 108 -14.86 -17.98 11.85
CA THR A 108 -15.33 -18.53 13.12
C THR A 108 -14.56 -18.01 14.33
N LEU A 109 -13.28 -17.68 14.17
CA LEU A 109 -12.43 -17.16 15.26
C LEU A 109 -12.74 -15.69 15.60
N ASN A 110 -13.26 -14.93 14.63
CA ASN A 110 -13.67 -13.55 14.83
C ASN A 110 -14.65 -13.11 13.73
N PRO A 111 -15.97 -13.21 13.97
CA PRO A 111 -16.98 -12.83 12.99
C PRO A 111 -17.03 -11.33 12.69
N LEU A 112 -16.55 -10.49 13.62
CA LEU A 112 -16.62 -9.02 13.53
C LEU A 112 -15.50 -8.41 12.68
N CYS A 113 -14.48 -9.19 12.32
CA CYS A 113 -13.36 -8.67 11.55
C CYS A 113 -13.83 -8.18 10.15
N PRO A 114 -13.22 -7.12 9.57
CA PRO A 114 -13.70 -6.54 8.31
C PRO A 114 -13.71 -7.50 7.11
N CYS A 115 -12.90 -8.56 7.13
CA CYS A 115 -12.87 -9.57 6.06
C CYS A 115 -13.98 -10.62 6.19
N THR A 116 -14.61 -10.77 7.36
CA THR A 116 -15.72 -11.71 7.61
C THR A 116 -17.02 -10.97 7.87
N LYS A 117 -16.99 -9.70 8.26
CA LYS A 117 -18.19 -8.90 8.48
C LYS A 117 -19.11 -9.02 7.26
N ASP A 118 -20.37 -9.36 7.54
CA ASP A 118 -21.43 -9.57 6.54
C ASP A 118 -21.17 -10.76 5.58
N ARG A 119 -20.31 -11.70 5.97
CA ARG A 119 -19.95 -12.92 5.21
C ARG A 119 -19.87 -14.13 6.14
N GLY A 120 -20.32 -15.29 5.67
CA GLY A 120 -20.12 -16.55 6.39
C GLY A 120 -18.65 -17.03 6.42
N THR A 121 -17.80 -16.50 5.53
CA THR A 121 -16.39 -16.90 5.39
C THR A 121 -15.48 -15.70 5.13
N CYS A 122 -14.17 -15.87 5.37
CA CYS A 122 -13.20 -14.82 5.12
C CYS A 122 -13.15 -14.44 3.63
N LYS A 123 -13.29 -13.15 3.34
CA LYS A 123 -13.12 -12.56 2.00
C LYS A 123 -11.80 -12.94 1.31
N ASN A 124 -10.75 -13.17 2.10
CA ASN A 124 -9.42 -13.52 1.62
C ASN A 124 -9.14 -15.03 1.71
N HIS A 125 -10.16 -15.85 1.95
CA HIS A 125 -10.10 -17.32 1.97
C HIS A 125 -9.23 -17.92 3.08
N TYR A 126 -9.02 -17.19 4.18
CA TYR A 126 -8.34 -17.74 5.35
C TYR A 126 -9.29 -18.55 6.23
N PRO A 127 -8.83 -19.65 6.84
CA PRO A 127 -7.50 -20.26 6.65
C PRO A 127 -7.35 -20.99 5.29
N TRP A 128 -6.17 -20.90 4.66
CA TRP A 128 -5.87 -21.68 3.45
C TRP A 128 -5.71 -23.18 3.77
N PRO A 129 -5.96 -24.09 2.82
CA PRO A 129 -5.62 -25.50 3.02
C PRO A 129 -4.10 -25.69 3.17
N TYR A 130 -3.71 -26.77 3.85
CA TYR A 130 -2.32 -27.23 3.83
C TYR A 130 -1.95 -27.71 2.42
N SER A 131 -0.65 -27.61 2.12
CA SER A 131 -0.11 -28.10 0.87
C SER A 131 1.38 -28.39 1.02
N GLU A 132 1.81 -29.61 0.69
CA GLU A 132 3.21 -30.03 0.80
C GLU A 132 4.12 -29.39 -0.25
N THR A 133 3.55 -28.96 -1.37
CA THR A 133 4.27 -28.31 -2.49
C THR A 133 3.46 -27.14 -3.01
N THR A 134 4.11 -26.17 -3.66
CA THR A 134 3.36 -25.10 -4.34
C THR A 134 2.70 -25.67 -5.59
N LEU A 135 1.40 -25.40 -5.78
CA LEU A 135 0.62 -25.85 -6.92
C LEU A 135 0.22 -24.67 -7.80
N GLN A 136 0.50 -24.78 -9.10
CA GLN A 136 0.08 -23.78 -10.07
C GLN A 136 -1.35 -24.05 -10.55
N GLY A 137 -2.28 -23.13 -10.28
CA GLY A 137 -3.63 -23.20 -10.84
C GLY A 137 -3.69 -22.67 -12.28
N LYS A 138 -4.56 -23.23 -13.12
CA LYS A 138 -4.91 -22.65 -14.43
C LYS A 138 -5.54 -21.27 -14.20
N ASP A 139 -4.81 -20.22 -14.57
CA ASP A 139 -5.24 -18.81 -14.49
C ASP A 139 -5.59 -18.28 -13.08
N LEU A 140 -5.21 -18.98 -12.01
CA LEU A 140 -5.41 -18.55 -10.63
C LEU A 140 -4.07 -18.21 -9.97
N TYR A 141 -4.11 -17.52 -8.82
CA TYR A 141 -2.94 -17.41 -7.97
C TYR A 141 -2.49 -18.82 -7.55
N PRO A 142 -1.18 -19.09 -7.47
CA PRO A 142 -0.71 -20.40 -7.02
C PRO A 142 -1.14 -20.66 -5.58
N ILE A 143 -1.40 -21.92 -5.27
CA ILE A 143 -1.57 -22.38 -3.90
C ILE A 143 -0.17 -22.62 -3.38
N TYR A 144 0.32 -21.74 -2.51
CA TYR A 144 1.66 -21.85 -1.95
C TYR A 144 1.78 -23.04 -0.99
N ARG A 145 2.99 -23.61 -0.93
CA ARG A 145 3.35 -24.60 0.08
C ARG A 145 3.10 -24.06 1.49
N ARG A 146 2.34 -24.84 2.25
CA ARG A 146 1.97 -24.63 3.66
C ARG A 146 1.95 -26.00 4.33
N ARG A 147 3.10 -26.47 4.84
CA ARG A 147 3.19 -27.83 5.40
C ARG A 147 2.50 -27.94 6.75
N GLU A 148 1.89 -29.08 7.00
CA GLU A 148 1.35 -29.42 8.31
C GLU A 148 2.48 -29.97 9.19
N ASN A 149 3.04 -29.11 10.04
CA ASN A 149 4.16 -29.46 10.92
C ASN A 149 3.75 -29.53 12.41
N GLY A 150 2.44 -29.47 12.68
CA GLY A 150 1.87 -29.48 14.04
C GLY A 150 2.12 -28.22 14.86
N ARG A 151 2.84 -27.20 14.34
CA ARG A 151 3.17 -25.99 15.09
C ARG A 151 2.04 -24.98 15.02
N LYS A 152 1.73 -24.39 16.17
CA LYS A 152 0.81 -23.26 16.33
C LYS A 152 1.52 -22.18 17.13
N GLU A 153 1.22 -20.93 16.81
CA GLU A 153 1.75 -19.77 17.50
C GLU A 153 0.58 -18.84 17.88
N PRO A 154 0.64 -18.22 19.06
CA PRO A 154 -0.38 -17.28 19.49
C PRO A 154 -0.25 -15.97 18.71
N VAL A 155 -1.29 -15.63 17.95
CA VAL A 155 -1.37 -14.39 17.19
C VAL A 155 -2.69 -13.70 17.51
N ARG A 156 -2.60 -12.51 18.13
CA ARG A 156 -3.77 -11.67 18.49
C ARG A 156 -4.84 -12.43 19.29
N GLY A 157 -4.41 -13.29 20.21
CA GLY A 157 -5.30 -14.05 21.09
C GLY A 157 -5.84 -15.36 20.52
N ALA A 158 -5.40 -15.79 19.33
CA ALA A 158 -5.78 -17.07 18.74
C ALA A 158 -4.55 -17.89 18.32
N GLU A 159 -4.64 -19.21 18.45
CA GLU A 159 -3.62 -20.14 17.97
C GLU A 159 -3.70 -20.26 16.44
N GLN A 160 -2.62 -19.89 15.74
CA GLN A 160 -2.55 -19.89 14.29
C GLN A 160 -1.36 -20.69 13.78
N ASP A 161 -1.55 -21.37 12.65
CA ASP A 161 -0.55 -22.19 11.97
C ASP A 161 -0.24 -21.65 10.56
N ASN A 162 0.50 -22.43 9.77
CA ASN A 162 0.91 -22.06 8.41
C ASN A 162 -0.25 -21.69 7.48
N ARG A 163 -1.50 -22.07 7.77
CA ARG A 163 -2.67 -21.74 6.95
C ARG A 163 -3.04 -20.25 6.99
N TRP A 164 -2.55 -19.54 7.99
CA TRP A 164 -2.85 -18.13 8.25
C TRP A 164 -1.80 -17.18 7.71
N VAL A 165 -0.68 -17.70 7.21
CA VAL A 165 0.43 -16.86 6.75
C VAL A 165 0.10 -16.21 5.40
N VAL A 166 0.36 -14.92 5.28
CA VAL A 166 0.33 -14.17 4.02
C VAL A 166 1.66 -14.44 3.29
N PRO A 167 1.65 -14.77 1.98
CA PRO A 167 2.87 -15.02 1.23
C PRO A 167 3.88 -13.85 1.31
N TYR A 168 5.15 -14.15 1.59
CA TYR A 168 6.18 -13.13 1.78
C TYR A 168 7.53 -13.60 1.24
N ASN A 169 8.40 -12.64 0.93
CA ASN A 169 9.82 -12.93 0.70
C ASN A 169 10.60 -12.67 1.99
N PRO A 170 11.35 -13.67 2.53
CA PRO A 170 12.09 -13.51 3.78
C PRO A 170 13.12 -12.39 3.81
N TYR A 171 13.76 -12.08 2.67
CA TYR A 171 14.72 -10.98 2.57
C TYR A 171 14.01 -9.63 2.65
N LEU A 172 12.98 -9.42 1.83
CA LEU A 172 12.20 -8.19 1.81
C LEU A 172 11.52 -7.90 3.15
N LEU A 173 10.94 -8.91 3.80
CA LEU A 173 10.35 -8.76 5.12
C LEU A 173 11.39 -8.27 6.14
N ARG A 174 12.58 -8.87 6.16
CA ARG A 174 13.67 -8.46 7.06
C ARG A 174 14.16 -7.05 6.79
N LEU A 175 14.28 -6.69 5.51
CA LEU A 175 14.79 -5.39 5.09
C LEU A 175 13.81 -4.26 5.45
N PHE A 176 12.54 -4.44 5.13
CA PHE A 176 11.55 -3.37 5.27
C PHE A 176 10.78 -3.42 6.59
N ASN A 177 10.84 -4.51 7.35
CA ASN A 177 10.16 -4.66 8.65
C ASN A 177 8.72 -4.13 8.63
N CYS A 178 7.93 -4.60 7.68
CA CYS A 178 6.56 -4.18 7.47
C CYS A 178 5.73 -5.32 6.86
N HIS A 179 4.42 -5.13 6.76
CA HIS A 179 3.58 -6.07 6.01
C HIS A 179 3.90 -5.94 4.51
N ILE A 180 4.51 -6.98 3.94
CA ILE A 180 4.92 -7.03 2.54
C ILE A 180 4.49 -8.36 1.89
N ASN A 181 3.33 -8.34 1.25
CA ASN A 181 2.81 -9.48 0.52
C ASN A 181 3.55 -9.63 -0.81
N VAL A 182 4.05 -10.82 -1.10
CA VAL A 182 4.74 -11.15 -2.36
C VAL A 182 4.06 -12.34 -3.00
N GLU A 183 3.43 -12.11 -4.14
CA GLU A 183 2.67 -13.11 -4.85
C GLU A 183 3.27 -13.38 -6.23
N ALA A 184 3.53 -14.65 -6.56
CA ALA A 184 3.75 -15.07 -7.93
C ALA A 184 2.48 -14.77 -8.74
N CYS A 185 2.65 -13.99 -9.79
CA CYS A 185 1.60 -13.65 -10.72
C CYS A 185 2.06 -14.02 -12.12
N GLY A 186 1.40 -14.99 -12.76
CA GLY A 186 1.66 -15.35 -14.15
C GLY A 186 0.53 -14.98 -15.11
N SER A 187 -0.52 -14.29 -14.63
CA SER A 187 -1.76 -14.09 -15.37
C SER A 187 -2.09 -12.61 -15.59
N ILE A 188 -2.99 -12.34 -16.55
CA ILE A 188 -3.51 -10.99 -16.80
C ILE A 188 -4.31 -10.43 -15.62
N LYS A 189 -4.67 -11.26 -14.62
CA LYS A 189 -5.46 -10.83 -13.46
C LYS A 189 -4.74 -9.76 -12.64
N ALA A 190 -3.41 -9.77 -12.53
CA ALA A 190 -2.70 -8.67 -11.84
C ALA A 190 -2.88 -7.32 -12.55
N VAL A 191 -2.99 -7.31 -13.88
CA VAL A 191 -3.24 -6.06 -14.61
C VAL A 191 -4.65 -5.56 -14.34
N LYS A 192 -5.65 -6.46 -14.31
CA LYS A 192 -7.02 -6.09 -13.87
C LYS A 192 -7.01 -5.55 -12.44
N TYR A 193 -6.22 -6.16 -11.56
CA TYR A 193 -6.07 -5.73 -10.18
C TYR A 193 -5.43 -4.34 -10.09
N LEU A 194 -4.38 -4.05 -10.86
CA LEU A 194 -3.79 -2.70 -10.92
C LEU A 194 -4.83 -1.64 -11.32
N PHE A 195 -5.60 -1.90 -12.39
CA PHE A 195 -6.67 -0.98 -12.81
C PHE A 195 -7.73 -0.80 -11.73
N LYS A 196 -8.11 -1.85 -11.01
CA LYS A 196 -9.03 -1.73 -9.88
C LYS A 196 -8.53 -0.69 -8.86
N TYR A 197 -7.24 -0.64 -8.53
CA TYR A 197 -6.72 0.32 -7.56
C TYR A 197 -6.61 1.73 -8.11
N ILE A 198 -6.32 1.89 -9.40
CA ILE A 198 -6.36 3.20 -10.07
C ILE A 198 -7.79 3.76 -10.06
N TYR A 199 -8.81 2.92 -10.25
CA TYR A 199 -10.20 3.35 -10.38
C TYR A 199 -11.07 3.20 -9.11
N LYS A 200 -10.53 2.68 -8.00
CA LYS A 200 -11.31 2.49 -6.76
C LYS A 200 -11.78 3.82 -6.14
N GLY A 201 -11.10 4.92 -6.47
CA GLY A 201 -11.26 6.20 -5.80
C GLY A 201 -10.61 6.22 -4.43
N HIS A 202 -10.36 7.43 -3.91
CA HIS A 202 -9.89 7.63 -2.54
C HIS A 202 -11.10 7.81 -1.60
N ASP A 203 -10.92 7.46 -0.33
CA ASP A 203 -11.91 7.78 0.70
C ASP A 203 -12.09 9.31 0.78
N ARG A 204 -13.31 9.76 1.09
CA ARG A 204 -13.68 11.18 1.13
C ARG A 204 -14.41 11.45 2.44
N ALA A 205 -13.95 12.47 3.17
CA ALA A 205 -14.66 13.04 4.29
C ALA A 205 -14.96 14.51 3.95
N SER A 206 -16.16 14.97 4.28
CA SER A 206 -16.54 16.38 4.18
C SER A 206 -16.90 16.85 5.58
N ALA A 207 -16.34 17.99 5.99
CA ALA A 207 -16.62 18.63 7.27
C ALA A 207 -16.93 20.11 7.00
N ALA A 208 -17.90 20.66 7.71
CA ALA A 208 -18.26 22.07 7.63
C ALA A 208 -18.01 22.73 8.98
N VAL A 209 -17.18 23.78 8.99
CA VAL A 209 -16.94 24.60 10.19
C VAL A 209 -17.97 25.73 10.18
N ARG A 210 -18.94 25.68 11.09
CA ARG A 210 -19.92 26.77 11.26
C ARG A 210 -19.48 27.66 12.42
N GLU A 211 -19.19 28.94 12.15
CA GLU A 211 -18.94 29.91 13.23
C GLU A 211 -20.26 30.11 14.00
N GLY A 212 -20.25 29.81 15.29
CA GLY A 212 -21.47 29.71 16.10
C GLY A 212 -22.14 31.03 16.48
N ASN A 213 -21.72 32.19 15.99
CA ASN A 213 -22.20 33.50 16.48
C ASN A 213 -21.96 34.71 15.54
N LYS A 214 -22.12 34.58 14.22
CA LYS A 214 -22.22 35.77 13.35
C LYS A 214 -23.67 35.95 12.88
N ALA A 215 -24.26 37.06 13.31
CA ALA A 215 -25.62 37.49 12.94
C ALA A 215 -25.72 37.93 11.47
N ASP A 216 -24.60 37.99 10.75
CA ASP A 216 -24.54 38.34 9.34
C ASP A 216 -23.75 37.25 8.61
N GLY A 217 -24.33 36.72 7.54
CA GLY A 217 -23.92 35.48 6.86
C GLY A 217 -22.60 35.54 6.08
N ASP A 218 -21.62 36.31 6.55
CA ASP A 218 -20.35 36.51 5.87
C ASP A 218 -19.42 35.31 6.12
N VAL A 219 -19.36 34.42 5.13
CA VAL A 219 -18.56 33.19 5.14
C VAL A 219 -17.18 33.50 4.57
N ASP A 220 -16.17 33.56 5.44
CA ASP A 220 -14.77 33.63 5.01
C ASP A 220 -14.29 32.25 4.54
N GLU A 221 -14.52 31.94 3.27
CA GLU A 221 -14.13 30.68 2.64
C GLU A 221 -12.61 30.42 2.71
N ILE A 222 -11.79 31.47 2.68
CA ILE A 222 -10.32 31.35 2.73
C ILE A 222 -9.88 30.91 4.12
N LYS A 223 -10.41 31.56 5.16
CA LYS A 223 -10.14 31.19 6.55
C LYS A 223 -10.70 29.79 6.86
N GLN A 224 -11.93 29.49 6.45
CA GLN A 224 -12.49 28.14 6.60
C GLN A 224 -11.65 27.08 5.90
N TYR A 225 -11.19 27.36 4.67
CA TYR A 225 -10.31 26.44 3.94
C TYR A 225 -9.01 26.21 4.70
N ARG A 226 -8.38 27.26 5.27
CA ARG A 226 -7.14 27.13 6.05
C ARG A 226 -7.36 26.40 7.38
N ASP A 227 -8.42 26.71 8.10
CA ASP A 227 -8.73 26.16 9.42
C ASP A 227 -9.17 24.69 9.34
N ALA A 228 -9.80 24.29 8.23
CA ALA A 228 -10.27 22.91 8.00
C ALA A 228 -9.38 22.11 7.03
N ARG A 229 -8.21 22.63 6.63
CA ARG A 229 -7.34 21.95 5.65
C ARG A 229 -6.76 20.68 6.25
N TRP A 230 -7.14 19.55 5.67
CA TRP A 230 -6.54 18.25 5.98
C TRP A 230 -5.79 17.71 4.77
N VAL A 231 -4.49 17.43 4.92
CA VAL A 231 -3.69 16.81 3.86
C VAL A 231 -3.85 15.29 3.95
N THR A 232 -4.41 14.69 2.91
CA THR A 232 -4.56 13.23 2.81
C THR A 232 -3.32 12.57 2.23
N PRO A 233 -3.07 11.27 2.49
CA PRO A 233 -1.90 10.58 1.94
C PRO A 233 -1.75 10.64 0.41
N PRO A 234 -2.84 10.49 -0.39
CA PRO A 234 -2.75 10.69 -1.83
C PRO A 234 -2.29 12.09 -2.23
N GLU A 235 -2.78 13.13 -1.56
CA GLU A 235 -2.40 14.53 -1.82
C GLU A 235 -0.94 14.79 -1.45
N ALA A 236 -0.49 14.30 -0.29
CA ALA A 236 0.90 14.39 0.14
C ALA A 236 1.85 13.70 -0.84
N LEU A 237 1.52 12.47 -1.29
CA LEU A 237 2.31 11.80 -2.33
C LEU A 237 2.31 12.57 -3.66
N TRP A 238 1.18 13.15 -4.07
CA TRP A 238 1.09 13.98 -5.28
C TRP A 238 2.07 15.15 -5.23
N ARG A 239 2.16 15.81 -4.06
CA ARG A 239 3.14 16.87 -3.79
C ARG A 239 4.59 16.37 -3.80
N ILE A 240 4.85 15.23 -3.16
CA ILE A 240 6.19 14.62 -3.14
C ILE A 240 6.67 14.31 -4.56
N TYR A 241 5.77 13.86 -5.44
CA TYR A 241 6.09 13.62 -6.85
C TYR A 241 6.20 14.90 -7.69
N GLY A 242 5.83 16.07 -7.14
CA GLY A 242 5.85 17.34 -7.86
C GLY A 242 4.81 17.41 -8.98
N PHE A 243 3.71 16.68 -8.86
CA PHE A 243 2.63 16.75 -9.84
C PHE A 243 1.75 17.99 -9.60
N ASP A 244 1.23 18.58 -10.68
CA ASP A 244 0.29 19.69 -10.57
C ASP A 244 -0.97 19.23 -9.81
N LEU A 245 -1.31 19.96 -8.73
CA LEU A 245 -2.45 19.65 -7.87
C LEU A 245 -3.78 20.15 -8.46
N SER A 246 -3.71 21.24 -9.21
CA SER A 246 -4.86 21.87 -9.86
C SER A 246 -4.39 22.64 -11.08
N GLN A 247 -5.07 22.48 -12.20
CA GLN A 247 -4.98 23.38 -13.33
C GLN A 247 -6.16 24.35 -13.19
N ASN A 248 -5.90 25.53 -12.62
CA ASN A 248 -6.92 26.58 -12.55
C ASN A 248 -6.81 27.40 -13.84
N SER A 249 -7.87 27.40 -14.65
CA SER A 249 -8.03 28.35 -15.75
C SER A 249 -9.06 29.39 -15.29
N PRO A 250 -8.66 30.43 -14.53
CA PRO A 250 -9.61 31.43 -14.08
C PRO A 250 -10.14 32.19 -15.31
N PRO A 251 -11.45 32.46 -15.41
CA PRO A 251 -12.00 33.35 -16.44
C PRO A 251 -11.55 34.81 -16.28
N VAL A 252 -10.88 35.12 -15.17
CA VAL A 252 -10.33 36.45 -14.86
C VAL A 252 -8.81 36.34 -14.84
N MET A 253 -8.16 37.03 -15.78
CA MET A 253 -6.71 37.22 -15.78
C MET A 253 -6.36 38.52 -15.05
N GLN A 254 -5.37 38.48 -14.16
CA GLN A 254 -4.82 39.69 -13.58
C GLN A 254 -3.99 40.41 -14.65
N LEU A 255 -4.49 41.53 -15.16
CA LEU A 255 -3.70 42.42 -16.03
C LEU A 255 -2.58 43.07 -15.18
N GLN A 256 -1.37 43.12 -15.74
CA GLN A 256 -0.31 43.92 -15.13
C GLN A 256 -0.76 45.38 -15.05
N LEU A 257 -0.65 45.99 -13.87
CA LEU A 257 -0.88 47.41 -13.69
C LEU A 257 0.23 48.17 -14.42
N HIS A 258 -0.12 48.81 -15.52
CA HIS A 258 0.77 49.70 -16.24
C HIS A 258 0.45 51.15 -15.86
N LEU A 259 1.47 51.99 -15.92
CA LEU A 259 1.31 53.44 -15.83
C LEU A 259 0.60 53.96 -17.10
N PRO A 260 -0.04 55.14 -17.03
CA PRO A 260 -0.70 55.75 -18.19
C PRO A 260 0.20 55.74 -19.43
N ASN A 261 -0.35 55.27 -20.56
CA ASN A 261 0.31 55.18 -21.88
C ASN A 261 1.40 54.10 -22.07
N MET A 262 1.55 53.12 -21.17
CA MET A 262 2.54 52.03 -21.33
C MET A 262 1.92 50.65 -21.64
N HIS A 263 0.72 50.61 -22.23
CA HIS A 263 0.02 49.35 -22.54
C HIS A 263 0.42 48.83 -23.93
N MET A 264 1.27 47.81 -24.01
CA MET A 264 1.30 46.91 -25.16
C MET A 264 1.00 45.50 -24.68
N VAL A 265 -0.24 45.06 -24.89
CA VAL A 265 -0.64 43.67 -24.67
C VAL A 265 -1.16 43.13 -26.00
N SER A 266 -0.44 42.18 -26.59
CA SER A 266 -0.92 41.40 -27.74
C SER A 266 -1.52 40.09 -27.24
N PHE A 267 -2.78 39.83 -27.58
CA PHE A 267 -3.41 38.53 -27.37
C PHE A 267 -3.29 37.72 -28.66
N HIS A 268 -2.84 36.48 -28.54
CA HIS A 268 -3.00 35.51 -29.63
C HIS A 268 -4.41 34.91 -29.49
N GLU A 269 -5.20 34.98 -30.56
CA GLU A 269 -6.48 34.27 -30.63
C GLU A 269 -6.24 32.77 -30.50
N CYS A 270 -7.07 32.11 -29.68
CA CYS A 270 -7.07 30.65 -29.50
C CYS A 270 -7.66 29.93 -30.72
#